data_AF-A0A099XWM2-F1
#
_entry.id   AF-A0A099XWM2-F1
#
_cell.length_a   1.000
_cell.length_b   1.000
_cell.length_c   1.000
_cell.angle_alpha   90.00
_cell.angle_beta   90.00
_cell.angle_gamma   90.00
#
_symmetry.space_group_name_H-M   'P 1'
#
loop_
_entity.id
_entity.type
_entity.pdbx_description
1 polymer ?
#
loop_
_entity_poly.entity_id
_entity_poly.type
_entity_poly.pdbx_seq_one_letter_code
_entity_poly.pdbx_strand_id
1 'polypeptide(L)'
;METHILDVLNTGKFLSAKLTEVLVEEEMGGRTYSVQYTANTKEDLEDYYTNDADKLRSESLKKFSDKMLTFRTELKVIKEFYPTNTSN
;
A
#
# COMPACT_ATOMS: atom_id res chain seq x y z
N MET A 1 -4.84 8.98 5.90
CA MET A 1 -4.20 7.99 5.01
C MET A 1 -2.70 8.21 4.98
N GLU A 2 -2.22 9.42 4.65
CA GLU A 2 -0.79 9.76 4.62
C GLU A 2 -0.01 9.38 5.87
N THR A 3 -0.51 9.69 7.08
CA THR A 3 0.14 9.26 8.34
C THR A 3 0.38 7.76 8.39
N HIS A 4 -0.63 6.95 8.01
CA HIS A 4 -0.51 5.49 8.02
C HIS A 4 0.50 5.00 6.98
N ILE A 5 0.57 5.64 5.81
CA ILE A 5 1.57 5.32 4.78
C ILE A 5 2.98 5.56 5.34
N LEU A 6 3.20 6.69 5.99
CA LEU A 6 4.47 7.01 6.61
C LEU A 6 4.81 6.05 7.76
N ASP A 7 3.83 5.69 8.60
CA ASP A 7 4.05 4.75 9.70
C ASP A 7 4.48 3.37 9.18
N VAL A 8 3.87 2.90 8.09
CA VAL A 8 4.27 1.65 7.41
C VAL A 8 5.69 1.76 6.84
N LEU A 9 6.04 2.87 6.17
CA LEU A 9 7.38 3.08 5.64
C LEU A 9 8.44 3.17 6.74
N ASN A 10 8.12 3.83 7.86
CA ASN A 10 9.01 4.01 9.00
C ASN A 10 9.31 2.72 9.77
N THR A 11 8.63 1.61 9.46
CA THR A 11 9.02 0.27 9.95
C THR A 11 10.38 -0.19 9.41
N GLY A 12 10.86 0.45 8.33
CA GLY A 12 12.10 0.09 7.65
C GLY A 12 12.00 -1.09 6.68
N LYS A 13 10.81 -1.68 6.53
CA LYS A 13 10.58 -2.94 5.79
C LYS A 13 10.15 -2.73 4.34
N PHE A 14 9.87 -1.47 3.97
CA PHE A 14 9.44 -1.09 2.64
C PHE A 14 10.31 0.05 2.10
N LEU A 15 10.69 -0.06 0.82
CA LEU A 15 11.52 0.91 0.11
C LEU A 15 10.72 2.14 -0.34
N SER A 16 9.45 1.95 -0.67
CA SER A 16 8.60 3.01 -1.20
C SER A 16 7.12 2.65 -1.09
N ALA A 17 6.28 3.66 -1.21
CA ALA A 17 4.84 3.52 -1.36
C ALA A 17 4.35 4.31 -2.59
N LYS A 18 3.36 3.76 -3.29
CA LYS A 18 2.64 4.43 -4.39
C LYS A 18 1.16 4.49 -4.04
N LEU A 19 0.64 5.70 -3.85
CA LEU A 19 -0.79 5.97 -3.68
C LEU A 19 -1.41 6.29 -5.05
N THR A 20 -2.47 5.57 -5.42
CA THR A 20 -3.23 5.79 -6.65
C THR A 20 -4.72 5.86 -6.36
N GLU A 21 -5.45 6.64 -7.16
CA GLU A 21 -6.92 6.66 -7.17
C GLU A 21 -7.42 5.80 -8.32
N VAL A 22 -8.44 4.99 -8.06
CA VAL A 22 -9.16 4.26 -9.10
C VAL A 22 -10.14 5.23 -9.75
N LEU A 23 -9.90 5.57 -11.01
CA LEU A 23 -10.67 6.59 -11.75
C LEU A 23 -12.01 6.06 -12.32
N VAL A 24 -12.57 5.02 -11.72
CA VAL A 24 -13.88 4.48 -12.11
C VAL A 24 -14.95 5.27 -11.38
N GLU A 25 -15.96 5.75 -12.12
CA GLU A 25 -17.16 6.34 -11.50
C GLU A 25 -17.93 5.26 -10.75
N GLU A 26 -17.88 5.30 -9.43
CA GLU A 26 -18.70 4.41 -8.61
C GLU A 26 -20.14 4.91 -8.58
N GLU A 27 -21.11 4.04 -8.89
CA GLU A 27 -22.55 4.38 -8.95
C GLU A 27 -23.09 5.00 -7.64
N MET A 28 -22.45 4.73 -6.51
CA MET A 28 -22.82 5.26 -5.19
C MET A 28 -21.94 6.41 -4.69
N GLY A 29 -21.08 6.97 -5.55
CA GLY A 29 -20.25 8.15 -5.23
C GLY A 29 -19.07 7.88 -4.27
N GLY A 30 -18.66 6.62 -4.13
CA GLY A 30 -17.44 6.24 -3.41
C GLY A 30 -16.17 6.57 -4.19
N ARG A 31 -15.04 6.69 -3.48
CA ARG A 31 -13.71 6.76 -4.08
C ARG A 31 -12.88 5.58 -3.60
N THR A 32 -12.32 4.84 -4.53
CA THR A 32 -11.40 3.76 -4.23
C THR A 32 -9.96 4.22 -4.43
N TYR A 33 -9.12 3.96 -3.43
CA TYR A 33 -7.68 4.22 -3.48
C TYR A 33 -6.90 2.91 -3.34
N SER A 34 -5.75 2.85 -3.99
CA SER A 34 -4.78 1.77 -3.82
C SER A 34 -3.47 2.32 -3.27
N VAL A 35 -2.88 1.60 -2.32
CA VAL A 35 -1.52 1.88 -1.85
C VAL A 35 -0.68 0.63 -2.07
N GLN A 36 0.34 0.76 -2.91
CA GLN A 36 1.31 -0.30 -3.15
C GLN A 36 2.57 -0.02 -2.34
N TYR A 37 2.95 -0.93 -1.47
CA TYR A 37 4.22 -0.87 -0.75
C TYR A 37 5.21 -1.85 -1.37
N THR A 38 6.41 -1.38 -1.67
CA THR A 38 7.47 -2.21 -2.27
C THR A 38 8.44 -2.65 -1.18
N ALA A 39 8.45 -3.93 -0.84
CA ALA A 39 9.47 -4.53 0.03
C ALA A 39 10.72 -4.88 -0.79
N ASN A 40 11.89 -4.89 -0.15
CA ASN A 40 13.14 -5.30 -0.80
C ASN A 40 13.23 -6.83 -0.92
N THR A 41 12.80 -7.53 0.12
CA THR A 41 12.83 -9.00 0.18
C THR A 41 11.50 -9.57 0.68
N LYS A 42 11.32 -10.89 0.56
CA LYS A 42 10.15 -11.58 1.12
C LYS A 42 10.23 -11.61 2.64
N GLU A 43 11.44 -11.72 3.17
CA GLU A 43 11.75 -11.72 4.59
C GLU A 43 11.33 -10.40 5.25
N ASP A 44 11.58 -9.25 4.61
CA ASP A 44 11.10 -7.95 5.11
C ASP A 44 9.57 -7.88 5.19
N LEU A 45 8.88 -8.48 4.21
CA LEU A 45 7.42 -8.55 4.18
C LEU A 45 6.89 -9.47 5.30
N GLU A 46 7.53 -10.62 5.52
CA GLU A 46 7.19 -11.55 6.61
C GLU A 46 7.45 -10.93 7.99
N ASP A 47 8.55 -10.19 8.14
CA ASP A 47 8.90 -9.44 9.34
C ASP A 47 7.83 -8.37 9.64
N TYR A 48 7.34 -7.68 8.60
CA TYR A 48 6.28 -6.68 8.74
C TYR A 48 4.98 -7.31 9.25
N TYR A 49 4.59 -8.47 8.69
CA TYR A 49 3.40 -9.16 9.15
C TYR A 49 3.50 -9.61 10.60
N THR A 50 4.67 -10.08 11.00
CA THR A 50 4.89 -10.62 12.34
C THR A 50 4.96 -9.52 13.40
N ASN A 51 5.59 -8.38 13.09
CA ASN A 51 5.97 -7.40 14.11
C ASN A 51 5.15 -6.10 14.08
N ASP A 52 4.58 -5.70 12.94
CA ASP A 52 3.96 -4.37 12.80
C ASP A 52 2.50 -4.40 12.31
N ALA A 53 2.16 -5.37 11.45
CA ALA A 53 0.92 -5.33 10.68
C ALA A 53 -0.34 -5.26 11.55
N ASP A 54 -0.40 -6.04 12.64
CA ASP A 54 -1.56 -6.07 13.54
C ASP A 54 -1.75 -4.75 14.28
N LYS A 55 -0.65 -4.16 14.77
CA LYS A 55 -0.67 -2.86 15.44
C LYS A 55 -1.15 -1.76 14.49
N LEU A 56 -0.48 -1.63 13.34
CA LEU A 56 -0.78 -0.58 12.36
C LEU A 56 -2.18 -0.74 11.74
N ARG A 57 -2.66 -1.98 11.59
CA ARG A 57 -4.04 -2.25 11.17
C ARG A 57 -5.04 -1.79 12.22
N SER A 58 -4.79 -2.12 13.49
CA SER A 58 -5.67 -1.73 14.60
C SER A 58 -5.77 -0.22 14.75
N GLU A 59 -4.65 0.50 14.58
CA GLU A 59 -4.61 1.97 14.61
C GLU A 59 -5.40 2.59 13.45
N SER A 60 -5.26 2.04 12.23
CA SER A 60 -6.06 2.47 11.08
C SER A 60 -7.55 2.22 11.26
N LEU A 61 -7.94 1.06 11.79
CA LEU A 61 -9.34 0.75 12.10
C LEU A 61 -9.91 1.69 13.16
N LYS A 62 -9.16 2.07 14.20
CA LYS A 62 -9.62 3.07 15.18
C LYS A 62 -9.89 4.43 14.55
N LYS A 63 -9.11 4.82 13.53
CA LYS A 63 -9.19 6.14 12.89
C LYS A 63 -10.29 6.22 11.83
N PHE A 64 -10.56 5.12 11.12
CA PHE A 64 -11.49 5.09 9.98
C PHE A 64 -12.72 4.18 10.21
N SER A 65 -12.73 3.44 11.32
CA SER A 65 -13.84 2.58 11.80
C SER A 65 -14.47 1.74 10.67
N ASP A 66 -15.79 1.67 10.68
CA ASP A 66 -16.72 1.03 9.76
C ASP A 66 -16.95 1.80 8.45
N LYS A 67 -16.28 2.93 8.25
CA LYS A 67 -16.49 3.79 7.07
C LYS A 67 -15.69 3.35 5.84
N MET A 68 -14.85 2.33 5.97
CA MET A 68 -13.93 1.90 4.91
C MET A 68 -13.80 0.38 4.85
N LEU A 69 -14.08 -0.19 3.68
CA LEU A 69 -13.72 -1.57 3.37
C LEU A 69 -12.30 -1.60 2.80
N THR A 70 -11.43 -2.43 3.36
CA THR A 70 -10.05 -2.59 2.85
C THR A 70 -9.69 -4.05 2.72
N PHE A 71 -9.03 -4.40 1.62
CA PHE A 71 -8.38 -5.70 1.43
C PHE A 71 -6.92 -5.48 1.04
N ARG A 72 -6.12 -6.54 1.14
CA ARG A 72 -4.69 -6.52 0.83
C ARG A 72 -4.38 -7.74 -0.03
N THR A 73 -3.50 -7.54 -1.00
CA THR A 73 -3.03 -8.59 -1.90
C THR A 73 -1.52 -8.48 -2.02
N GLU A 74 -0.84 -9.61 -1.97
CA GLU A 74 0.60 -9.70 -2.22
C GLU A 74 0.87 -9.89 -3.71
N LEU A 75 1.79 -9.10 -4.24
CA LEU A 75 2.16 -9.12 -5.65
C LEU A 75 3.68 -9.30 -5.77
N LYS A 76 4.11 -10.20 -6.63
CA LYS A 76 5.52 -10.32 -7.02
C LYS A 76 5.75 -9.54 -8.30
N VAL A 77 6.65 -8.56 -8.26
CA VAL A 77 7.09 -7.86 -9.48
C VAL A 77 7.92 -8.83 -10.32
N ILE A 78 7.40 -9.20 -11.50
CA ILE A 78 8.12 -10.08 -12.44
C ILE A 78 8.95 -9.26 -13.42
N LYS A 79 8.39 -8.14 -13.89
CA LYS A 79 9.05 -7.23 -14.84
C LYS A 79 8.35 -5.88 -14.84
N GLU A 80 9.13 -4.83 -14.97
CA GLU A 80 8.65 -3.48 -15.28
C GLU A 80 9.07 -3.12 -16.70
N PHE A 81 8.23 -2.35 -17.40
CA PHE A 81 8.47 -1.91 -18.76
C PHE A 81 8.61 -0.39 -18.78
N TYR A 82 9.59 0.09 -19.52
CA TYR A 82 9.93 1.50 -19.64
C TYR A 82 9.95 1.90 -21.12
N PRO A 83 9.61 3.16 -21.48
CA PRO A 83 9.66 3.62 -22.86
C PRO A 83 11.05 3.44 -23.48
N THR A 84 11.11 2.94 -24.71
CA THR A 84 12.37 2.69 -25.43
C THR A 84 12.78 3.84 -26.35
N ASN A 85 11.91 4.85 -26.52
CA ASN A 85 12.10 5.97 -27.43
C ASN A 85 12.58 7.26 -26.74
N THR A 86 12.91 7.19 -25.44
CA THR A 86 13.34 8.35 -24.67
C THR A 86 14.85 8.29 -24.48
N SER A 87 15.58 9.04 -25.30
CA SER A 87 16.99 9.34 -25.06
C SER A 87 17.04 10.40 -23.96
N ASN A 88 17.59 10.04 -22.79
CA ASN A 88 18.02 11.03 -21.80
C ASN A 88 19.35 11.66 -22.21
#